data_AF-A0A6B0TF45-F1
#
_entry.id   AF-A0A6B0TF45-F1
#
_cell.length_a   1.000
_cell.length_b   1.000
_cell.length_c   1.000
_cell.angle_alpha   90.00
_cell.angle_beta   90.00
_cell.angle_gamma   90.00
#
_symmetry.space_group_name_H-M   'P 1'
#
loop_
_entity.id
_entity.type
_entity.pdbx_description
1 polymer ?
#
loop_
_entity_poly.entity_id
_entity_poly.type
_entity_poly.pdbx_seq_one_letter_code
_entity_poly.pdbx_strand_id
1 'polypeptide(L)'
;MDDPDDGRDALPDPEEDPPDRTPTVSCSRCDREWDLDYELEELHAGNNAVEQFAMDHYRHTGHYPDDVTPWQVDCRECPNGEQFLGERPARRFARTHARHTRHTVELTPPESETETIQTE
;
A
#
# COMPACT_ATOMS: atom_id res chain seq x y z
N MET A 1 64.04 -10.39 25.66
CA MET A 1 64.33 -10.28 24.22
C MET A 1 63.18 -10.96 23.52
N ASP A 2 62.34 -10.11 22.93
CA ASP A 2 61.40 -10.23 21.80
C ASP A 2 60.33 -11.34 21.70
N ASP A 3 59.06 -10.86 21.73
CA ASP A 3 57.88 -11.09 20.87
C ASP A 3 57.45 -12.51 20.44
N PRO A 4 56.13 -12.84 20.42
CA PRO A 4 55.19 -12.13 19.53
C PRO A 4 53.78 -11.84 20.11
N ASP A 5 53.33 -10.59 20.00
CA ASP A 5 51.90 -10.24 20.13
C ASP A 5 51.51 -9.35 18.94
N ASP A 6 51.34 -9.96 17.76
CA ASP A 6 50.66 -9.34 16.61
C ASP A 6 49.24 -9.94 16.52
N GLY A 7 48.46 -9.70 17.57
CA GLY A 7 47.01 -9.85 17.54
C GLY A 7 46.41 -8.60 16.90
N ARG A 8 46.63 -8.41 15.59
CA ARG A 8 45.86 -7.43 14.83
C ARG A 8 44.39 -7.81 14.94
N ASP A 9 43.68 -7.12 15.83
CA ASP A 9 42.23 -7.01 15.85
C ASP A 9 41.77 -6.61 14.43
N ALA A 10 41.43 -7.63 13.64
CA ALA A 10 40.69 -7.46 12.42
C ALA A 10 39.33 -6.91 12.82
N LEU A 11 39.19 -5.59 12.77
CA LEU A 11 37.90 -4.93 12.83
C LEU A 11 37.04 -5.57 11.72
N PRO A 12 35.90 -6.20 12.05
CA PRO A 12 35.00 -6.68 11.02
C PRO A 12 34.55 -5.45 10.21
N ASP A 13 34.71 -5.55 8.90
CA ASP A 13 34.30 -4.54 7.95
C ASP A 13 32.76 -4.39 8.00
N PRO A 14 32.19 -3.24 8.37
CA PRO A 14 30.76 -3.05 8.32
C PRO A 14 30.37 -2.49 6.94
N GLU A 15 30.72 -3.20 5.87
CA GLU A 15 30.11 -3.04 4.54
C GLU A 15 28.87 -3.94 4.41
N GLU A 16 28.02 -3.96 5.44
CA GLU A 16 26.63 -4.35 5.23
C GLU A 16 25.92 -3.07 4.75
N ASP A 17 25.70 -2.97 3.44
CA ASP A 17 24.77 -1.98 2.88
C ASP A 17 23.50 -1.97 3.75
N PRO A 18 23.04 -0.80 4.22
CA PRO A 18 21.82 -0.74 5.00
C PRO A 18 20.72 -1.42 4.19
N PRO A 19 19.85 -2.24 4.79
CA PRO A 19 18.80 -2.91 4.04
C PRO A 19 18.05 -1.86 3.24
N ASP A 20 17.92 -2.08 1.93
CA ASP A 20 17.10 -1.27 1.06
C ASP A 20 15.74 -1.11 1.74
N ARG A 21 15.50 0.10 2.25
CA ARG A 21 14.23 0.44 2.93
C ARG A 21 13.13 0.71 1.91
N THR A 22 13.45 0.52 0.64
CA THR A 22 12.53 0.65 -0.47
C THR A 22 11.54 -0.52 -0.40
N PRO A 23 10.24 -0.22 -0.32
CA PRO A 23 9.22 -1.25 -0.34
C PRO A 23 9.20 -1.90 -1.73
N THR A 24 9.03 -3.21 -1.73
CA THR A 24 8.92 -4.03 -2.94
C THR A 24 7.46 -4.48 -3.10
N VAL A 25 6.96 -4.46 -4.34
CA VAL A 25 5.60 -4.90 -4.70
C VAL A 25 5.71 -6.04 -5.71
N SER A 26 4.96 -7.12 -5.48
CA SER A 26 4.92 -8.29 -6.38
C SER A 26 3.53 -8.46 -7.01
N CYS A 27 3.48 -9.10 -8.18
CA CYS A 27 2.23 -9.44 -8.84
C CYS A 27 2.33 -10.79 -9.57
N SER A 28 1.63 -11.77 -9.03
CA SER A 28 1.51 -13.15 -9.48
C SER A 28 0.74 -13.28 -10.80
N ARG A 29 -0.06 -12.28 -11.15
CA ARG A 29 -0.77 -12.22 -12.45
C ARG A 29 0.12 -11.72 -13.59
N CYS A 30 1.10 -10.89 -13.28
CA CYS A 30 2.06 -10.33 -14.24
C CYS A 30 3.42 -11.06 -14.21
N ASP A 31 3.58 -11.98 -13.25
CA ASP A 31 4.81 -12.72 -12.92
C ASP A 31 6.02 -11.79 -12.74
N ARG A 32 5.81 -10.67 -12.03
CA ARG A 32 6.80 -9.59 -11.89
C ARG A 32 6.81 -8.99 -10.49
N GLU A 33 7.94 -8.39 -10.16
CA GLU A 33 8.24 -7.69 -8.92
C GLU A 33 8.89 -6.35 -9.25
N TRP A 34 8.59 -5.33 -8.44
CA TRP A 34 9.08 -3.97 -8.60
C TRP A 34 9.50 -3.39 -7.27
N ASP A 35 10.71 -2.83 -7.23
CA ASP A 35 11.16 -1.96 -6.15
C ASP A 35 10.63 -0.54 -6.41
N LEU A 36 10.06 0.08 -5.37
CA LEU A 36 9.38 1.38 -5.50
C LEU A 36 10.35 2.58 -5.41
N ASP A 37 11.61 2.42 -5.81
CA ASP A 37 12.60 3.51 -5.79
C ASP A 37 12.15 4.65 -6.69
N TYR A 38 11.60 4.34 -7.86
CA TYR A 38 11.08 5.35 -8.78
C TYR A 38 9.93 6.16 -8.15
N GLU A 39 8.97 5.49 -7.52
CA GLU A 39 7.83 6.14 -6.87
C GLU A 39 8.27 6.98 -5.66
N LEU A 40 9.27 6.51 -4.91
CA LEU A 40 9.78 7.20 -3.73
C LEU A 40 10.67 8.39 -4.07
N GLU A 41 11.62 8.20 -4.99
CA GLU A 41 12.66 9.18 -5.29
C GLU A 41 12.26 10.13 -6.41
N GLU A 42 11.70 9.63 -7.52
CA GLU A 42 11.33 10.47 -8.66
C GLU A 42 9.93 11.08 -8.44
N LEU A 43 8.93 10.27 -8.09
CA LEU A 43 7.55 10.76 -7.89
C LEU A 43 7.30 11.36 -6.49
N HIS A 44 8.28 11.28 -5.58
CA HIS A 44 8.19 11.82 -4.22
C HIS A 44 6.93 11.36 -3.47
N ALA A 45 6.47 10.13 -3.74
CA ALA A 45 5.22 9.61 -3.18
C ALA A 45 5.31 9.36 -1.66
N GLY A 46 6.52 9.22 -1.12
CA GLY A 46 6.79 9.01 0.29
C GLY A 46 6.00 7.81 0.83
N ASN A 47 5.30 8.01 1.96
CA ASN A 47 4.52 6.94 2.60
C ASN A 47 3.35 6.41 1.75
N ASN A 48 3.02 7.04 0.61
CA ASN A 48 1.96 6.61 -0.29
C ASN A 48 2.48 5.93 -1.57
N ALA A 49 3.77 5.60 -1.67
CA ALA A 49 4.35 4.97 -2.87
C ALA A 49 3.61 3.70 -3.27
N VAL A 50 3.34 2.80 -2.31
CA VAL A 50 2.56 1.57 -2.55
C VAL A 50 1.14 1.88 -3.02
N GLU A 51 0.49 2.89 -2.44
CA GLU A 51 -0.86 3.28 -2.84
C GLU A 51 -0.88 3.82 -4.29
N GLN A 52 0.08 4.69 -4.64
CA GLN A 52 0.18 5.24 -5.99
C GLN A 52 0.46 4.15 -7.02
N PHE A 53 1.47 3.30 -6.76
CA PHE A 53 1.83 2.18 -7.63
C PHE A 53 0.64 1.26 -7.86
N ALA A 54 -0.04 0.84 -6.78
CA ALA A 54 -1.14 -0.10 -6.89
C ALA A 54 -2.35 0.49 -7.64
N MET A 55 -2.66 1.77 -7.45
CA MET A 55 -3.72 2.44 -8.21
C MET A 55 -3.37 2.61 -9.69
N ASP A 56 -2.12 2.94 -10.00
CA ASP A 56 -1.63 3.06 -11.37
C ASP A 56 -1.62 1.70 -12.08
N HIS A 57 -1.07 0.69 -11.43
CA HIS A 57 -1.05 -0.70 -11.90
C HIS A 57 -2.47 -1.20 -12.19
N TYR A 58 -3.43 -0.95 -11.29
CA TYR A 58 -4.83 -1.29 -11.53
C TYR A 58 -5.43 -0.57 -12.75
N ARG A 59 -5.15 0.73 -12.93
CA ARG A 59 -5.64 1.48 -14.10
C ARG A 59 -5.08 0.96 -15.41
N HIS A 60 -3.84 0.48 -15.42
CA HIS A 60 -3.17 -0.01 -16.62
C HIS A 60 -3.43 -1.50 -16.90
N THR A 61 -3.62 -2.31 -15.87
CA THR A 61 -3.67 -3.78 -15.99
C THR A 61 -5.02 -4.39 -15.60
N GLY A 62 -5.91 -3.61 -14.98
CA GLY A 62 -7.22 -4.06 -14.52
C GLY A 62 -7.21 -4.93 -13.27
N HIS A 63 -6.07 -5.07 -12.57
CA HIS A 63 -5.95 -5.81 -11.32
C HIS A 63 -4.98 -5.13 -10.36
N TYR A 64 -5.14 -5.37 -9.06
CA TYR A 64 -4.17 -4.93 -8.06
C TYR A 64 -2.99 -5.91 -7.97
N PRO A 65 -1.79 -5.43 -7.57
CA PRO A 65 -0.68 -6.27 -7.19
C PRO A 65 -1.03 -7.22 -6.02
N ASP A 66 -0.19 -8.22 -5.76
CA ASP A 66 -0.34 -9.09 -4.61
C ASP A 66 -0.26 -8.30 -3.31
N ASP A 67 -0.87 -8.83 -2.25
CA ASP A 67 -0.98 -8.21 -0.92
C ASP A 67 -1.66 -6.82 -0.90
N VAL A 68 -2.18 -6.35 -2.03
CA VAL A 68 -2.99 -5.14 -2.13
C VAL A 68 -4.44 -5.51 -2.42
N THR A 69 -5.25 -5.43 -1.38
CA THR A 69 -6.71 -5.52 -1.50
C THR A 69 -7.32 -4.17 -1.12
N PRO A 70 -8.15 -3.55 -1.96
CA PRO A 70 -8.76 -2.27 -1.65
C PRO A 70 -9.93 -2.44 -0.67
N TRP A 71 -10.19 -1.38 0.09
CA TRP A 71 -11.50 -1.09 0.64
C TRP A 71 -12.48 -0.81 -0.48
N GLN A 72 -13.64 -1.47 -0.44
CA GLN A 72 -14.72 -1.23 -1.39
C GLN A 72 -15.82 -0.41 -0.72
N VAL A 73 -16.31 0.60 -1.43
CA VAL A 73 -17.43 1.43 -1.01
C VAL A 73 -18.54 1.34 -2.04
N ASP A 74 -19.57 0.57 -1.71
CA ASP A 74 -20.69 0.31 -2.60
C ASP A 74 -21.94 1.00 -2.08
N CYS A 75 -22.45 1.95 -2.87
CA CYS A 75 -23.71 2.60 -2.56
C CYS A 75 -24.83 1.81 -3.23
N ARG A 76 -25.82 1.37 -2.44
CA ARG A 76 -26.92 0.51 -2.93
C ARG A 76 -27.79 1.18 -3.98
N GLU A 77 -27.77 2.51 -4.03
CA GLU A 77 -28.57 3.31 -4.95
C GLU A 77 -27.77 3.87 -6.15
N CYS A 78 -26.42 3.87 -6.09
CA CYS A 78 -25.59 4.40 -7.17
C CYS A 78 -25.11 3.27 -8.09
N PRO A 79 -24.93 3.55 -9.40
CA PRO A 79 -24.49 2.54 -10.35
C PRO A 79 -23.02 2.16 -10.21
N ASN A 80 -22.21 2.99 -9.54
CA ASN A 80 -20.77 2.80 -9.42
C ASN A 80 -20.38 2.72 -7.94
N GLY A 81 -19.58 1.72 -7.59
CA GLY A 81 -18.82 1.65 -6.34
C GLY A 81 -17.48 2.37 -6.47
N GLU A 82 -16.88 2.71 -5.33
CA GLU A 82 -15.58 3.39 -5.23
C GLU A 82 -14.59 2.50 -4.46
N GLN A 83 -13.30 2.59 -4.78
CA GLN A 83 -12.24 1.78 -4.15
C GLN A 83 -11.15 2.66 -3.56
N PHE A 84 -10.63 2.27 -2.39
CA PHE A 84 -9.59 3.00 -1.66
C PHE A 84 -8.59 2.03 -1.05
N LEU A 85 -7.30 2.37 -0.99
CA LEU A 85 -6.30 1.52 -0.34
C LEU A 85 -6.19 1.79 1.16
N GLY A 86 -6.61 2.98 1.63
CA GLY A 86 -6.70 3.32 3.05
C GLY A 86 -8.12 3.24 3.62
N GLU A 87 -8.25 2.77 4.87
CA GLU A 87 -9.51 2.81 5.63
C GLU A 87 -10.06 4.23 5.78
N ARG A 88 -9.19 5.17 6.18
CA ARG A 88 -9.56 6.54 6.50
C ARG A 88 -10.22 7.26 5.30
N PRO A 89 -9.64 7.25 4.08
CA PRO A 89 -10.31 7.84 2.92
C PRO A 89 -11.60 7.10 2.55
N ALA A 90 -11.63 5.76 2.62
CA ALA A 90 -12.84 4.96 2.34
C ALA A 90 -14.00 5.35 3.25
N ARG A 91 -13.76 5.37 4.56
CA ARG A 91 -14.76 5.67 5.58
C ARG A 91 -15.21 7.12 5.54
N ARG A 92 -14.29 8.05 5.25
CA ARG A 92 -14.64 9.47 5.03
C ARG A 92 -15.57 9.62 3.84
N PHE A 93 -15.23 9.01 2.71
CA PHE A 93 -16.08 9.04 1.51
C PHE A 93 -17.46 8.45 1.81
N ALA A 94 -17.54 7.25 2.38
CA ALA A 94 -18.80 6.58 2.69
C ALA A 94 -19.72 7.44 3.58
N ARG A 95 -19.18 8.00 4.67
CA ARG A 95 -19.92 8.89 5.58
C ARG A 95 -20.38 10.17 4.90
N THR A 96 -19.50 10.82 4.12
CA THR A 96 -19.85 12.04 3.39
C THR A 96 -20.91 11.76 2.32
N HIS A 97 -20.77 10.66 1.59
CA HIS A 97 -21.72 10.25 0.55
C HIS A 97 -23.09 9.99 1.16
N ALA A 98 -23.19 9.13 2.18
CA ALA A 98 -24.42 8.86 2.90
C ALA A 98 -25.04 10.18 3.39
N ARG A 99 -24.27 11.09 4.00
CA ARG A 99 -24.76 12.39 4.47
C ARG A 99 -25.40 13.25 3.38
N HIS A 100 -24.79 13.32 2.22
CA HIS A 100 -25.25 14.22 1.15
C HIS A 100 -26.39 13.64 0.33
N THR A 101 -26.45 12.32 0.20
CA THR A 101 -27.41 11.63 -0.66
C THR A 101 -28.54 10.97 0.13
N ARG A 102 -28.34 10.75 1.44
CA ARG A 102 -29.16 9.89 2.31
C ARG A 102 -29.21 8.44 1.85
N HIS A 103 -28.23 8.04 1.05
CA HIS A 103 -28.13 6.70 0.55
C HIS A 103 -27.55 5.74 1.59
N THR A 104 -27.87 4.46 1.43
CA THR A 104 -27.22 3.39 2.20
C THR A 104 -25.93 2.99 1.51
N VAL A 105 -24.82 3.08 2.25
CA VAL A 105 -23.49 2.77 1.74
C VAL A 105 -22.92 1.57 2.49
N GLU A 106 -22.44 0.59 1.75
CA GLU A 106 -21.73 -0.58 2.25
C GLU A 106 -20.23 -0.35 2.12
N LEU A 107 -19.50 -0.55 3.20
CA LEU A 107 -18.05 -0.41 3.30
C LEU A 107 -17.45 -1.77 3.57
N THR A 108 -16.81 -2.37 2.58
CA THR A 108 -16.16 -3.68 2.69
C THR A 108 -14.65 -3.49 2.91
N PRO A 109 -14.10 -3.92 4.05
CA PRO A 109 -12.66 -3.96 4.29
C PRO A 109 -11.97 -5.05 3.46
N PRO A 110 -10.65 -4.95 3.24
CA PRO A 110 -9.90 -5.97 2.48
C PRO A 110 -9.91 -7.37 3.11
N GLU A 111 -9.93 -7.47 4.44
CA GLU A 111 -9.79 -8.73 5.17
C GLU A 111 -10.91 -8.96 6.20
N SER A 112 -12.05 -8.26 6.09
CA SER A 112 -13.09 -8.30 7.12
C SER A 112 -14.49 -8.14 6.55
N GLU A 113 -15.49 -8.32 7.42
CA GLU A 113 -16.90 -8.24 7.05
C GLU A 113 -17.34 -6.80 6.73
N THR A 114 -18.31 -6.68 5.82
CA THR A 114 -18.87 -5.42 5.34
C THR A 114 -19.61 -4.65 6.45
N GLU A 115 -19.25 -3.38 6.65
CA GLU A 115 -19.95 -2.43 7.52
C GLU A 115 -21.01 -1.66 6.72
N THR A 116 -22.24 -1.52 7.25
CA THR A 116 -23.28 -0.68 6.63
C THR A 116 -23.30 0.71 7.26
N ILE A 117 -23.27 1.76 6.43
CA ILE A 117 -23.27 3.17 6.81
C ILE A 117 -24.54 3.84 6.28
N GLN A 118 -25.28 4.47 7.19
CA GLN A 118 -26.52 5.19 6.91
C GLN A 118 -26.51 6.55 7.64
N THR A 119 -27.34 7.47 7.18
CA THR A 119 -27.62 8.71 7.91
C THR A 119 -28.86 8.55 8.76
N GLU A 120 -28.76 8.95 10.04
CA GLU A 120 -29.89 9.11 10.95
C GLU A 120 -30.82 10.26 10.56
#